data_AF-E9PL44-F1
#
_entry.id   AF-E9PL44-F1
#
_cell.length_a   1.000
_cell.length_b   1.000
_cell.length_c   1.000
_cell.angle_alpha   90.00
_cell.angle_beta   90.00
_cell.angle_gamma   90.00
#
_symmetry.space_group_name_H-M   'P 1'
#
loop_
_entity.id
_entity.type
_entity.pdbx_description
1 polymer ?
#
loop_
_entity_poly.entity_id
_entity_poly.type
_entity_poly.pdbx_seq_one_letter_code
_entity_poly.pdbx_strand_id
1 'polypeptide(L)'
;METPAAAAPAGSLFPSFLLLACGTLVAALLGAAHRLGLFYQLLHKVDKASVRHGGENVAAVLRAHGVRFIFTLVGGHISPLLVACEKLGIRVVDTRHEVTAVFAADAMARLSGTVGVAAVTAGPGLTNTVTAVKNAQMAQSPILLLGGAASTLLQNRGALQAVDQL
;
A
#
# COMPACT_ATOMS: atom_id res chain seq x y z
N MET A 1 -5.02 77.49 24.07
CA MET A 1 -5.01 77.23 22.62
C MET A 1 -4.61 75.77 22.47
N GLU A 2 -5.60 74.87 22.55
CA GLU A 2 -5.38 73.43 22.49
C GLU A 2 -5.29 73.01 21.01
N THR A 3 -4.18 72.38 20.63
CA THR A 3 -4.02 71.72 19.33
C THR A 3 -4.78 70.39 19.34
N PRO A 4 -5.58 70.04 18.32
CA PRO A 4 -6.27 68.76 18.30
C PRO A 4 -5.27 67.64 17.96
N ALA A 5 -5.39 66.52 18.68
CA ALA A 5 -4.62 65.30 18.45
C ALA A 5 -4.93 64.71 17.07
N ALA A 6 -3.87 64.37 16.32
CA ALA A 6 -3.99 63.69 15.04
C ALA A 6 -4.61 62.30 15.23
N ALA A 7 -5.69 62.03 14.50
CA ALA A 7 -6.32 60.71 14.46
C ALA A 7 -5.35 59.67 13.91
N ALA A 8 -5.17 58.56 14.64
CA ALA A 8 -4.40 57.42 14.19
C ALA A 8 -5.00 56.84 12.89
N PRO A 9 -4.19 56.42 11.91
CA PRO A 9 -4.73 55.82 10.69
C PRO A 9 -5.47 54.55 11.06
N ALA A 10 -6.75 54.48 10.69
CA ALA A 10 -7.55 53.28 10.81
C ALA A 10 -6.87 52.17 10.00
N GLY A 11 -6.17 51.27 10.70
CA GLY A 11 -5.58 50.08 10.09
C GLY A 11 -6.69 49.32 9.38
N SER A 12 -6.60 49.27 8.05
CA SER A 12 -7.55 48.55 7.22
C SER A 12 -7.61 47.10 7.69
N LEU A 13 -8.75 46.65 8.23
CA LEU A 13 -9.01 45.25 8.59
C LEU A 13 -9.22 44.36 7.35
N PHE A 14 -9.44 44.98 6.19
CA PHE A 14 -9.65 44.33 4.89
C PHE A 14 -8.53 43.40 4.37
N PRO A 15 -7.23 43.68 4.52
CA PRO A 15 -6.16 42.82 4.03
C PRO A 15 -6.10 41.49 4.81
N SER A 16 -6.38 41.52 6.12
CA SER A 16 -6.28 40.36 7.01
C SER A 16 -7.36 39.31 6.73
N PHE A 17 -8.59 39.74 6.44
CA PHE A 17 -9.68 38.83 6.04
C PHE A 17 -9.45 38.20 4.67
N LEU A 18 -8.91 38.97 3.72
CA LEU A 18 -8.58 38.46 2.38
C LEU A 18 -7.45 37.42 2.44
N LEU A 19 -6.42 37.67 3.26
CA LEU A 19 -5.34 36.72 3.52
C LEU A 19 -5.85 35.43 4.17
N LEU A 20 -6.75 35.54 5.16
CA LEU A 20 -7.33 34.37 5.83
C LEU A 20 -8.23 33.56 4.87
N ALA A 21 -9.08 34.22 4.08
CA ALA A 21 -9.95 33.57 3.09
C ALA A 21 -9.15 32.91 1.96
N CYS A 22 -8.05 33.53 1.52
CA CYS A 22 -7.15 32.95 0.54
C CYS A 22 -6.41 31.73 1.14
N GLY A 23 -5.95 31.81 2.38
CA GLY A 23 -5.29 30.71 3.09
C GLY A 23 -6.20 29.49 3.27
N THR A 24 -7.48 29.70 3.64
CA THR A 24 -8.45 28.60 3.77
C THR A 24 -8.80 27.98 2.42
N LEU A 25 -8.93 28.78 1.36
CA LEU A 25 -9.14 28.27 0.01
C LEU A 25 -7.95 27.42 -0.48
N VAL A 26 -6.71 27.89 -0.27
CA VAL A 26 -5.50 27.14 -0.62
C VAL A 26 -5.41 25.83 0.16
N ALA A 27 -5.67 25.85 1.48
CA ALA A 27 -5.67 24.64 2.29
C ALA A 27 -6.76 23.64 1.84
N ALA A 28 -7.96 24.13 1.48
CA ALA A 28 -9.03 23.30 0.95
C ALA A 28 -8.66 22.66 -0.40
N LEU A 29 -8.06 23.43 -1.30
CA LEU A 29 -7.59 22.94 -2.60
C LEU A 29 -6.45 21.93 -2.45
N LEU A 30 -5.48 22.18 -1.57
CA LEU A 30 -4.40 21.23 -1.27
C LEU A 30 -4.95 19.95 -0.64
N GLY A 31 -5.91 20.06 0.28
CA GLY A 31 -6.59 18.92 0.88
C GLY A 31 -7.37 18.11 -0.15
N ALA A 32 -8.07 18.77 -1.08
CA ALA A 32 -8.76 18.13 -2.19
C ALA A 32 -7.77 17.45 -3.16
N ALA A 33 -6.69 18.11 -3.54
CA ALA A 33 -5.64 17.55 -4.39
C ALA A 33 -4.97 16.33 -3.74
N HIS A 34 -4.73 16.38 -2.43
CA HIS A 34 -4.22 15.24 -1.67
C HIS A 34 -5.23 14.08 -1.64
N ARG A 35 -6.52 14.34 -1.35
CA ARG A 35 -7.59 13.30 -1.36
C ARG A 35 -7.79 12.68 -2.74
N LEU A 36 -7.68 13.48 -3.80
CA LEU A 36 -7.76 13.01 -5.19
C LEU A 36 -6.46 12.33 -5.66
N GLY A 37 -5.41 12.31 -4.84
CA GLY A 37 -4.13 11.68 -5.18
C GLY A 37 -3.35 12.40 -6.30
N LEU A 38 -3.66 13.66 -6.58
CA LEU A 38 -3.02 14.44 -7.66
C LEU A 38 -1.50 14.52 -7.46
N PHE A 39 -1.03 14.76 -6.23
CA PHE A 39 0.41 14.77 -5.92
C PHE A 39 1.06 13.41 -6.15
N TYR A 40 0.37 12.33 -5.77
CA TYR A 40 0.86 10.97 -5.99
C TYR A 40 1.00 10.67 -7.48
N GLN A 41 0.00 11.00 -8.28
CA GLN A 41 0.03 10.81 -9.74
C GLN A 41 1.08 11.68 -10.44
N LEU A 42 1.35 12.89 -9.93
CA LEU A 42 2.37 13.78 -10.48
C LEU A 42 3.78 13.25 -10.21
N LEU A 43 4.01 12.73 -9.00
CA LEU A 43 5.30 12.20 -8.55
C LEU A 43 5.56 10.76 -9.03
N HIS A 44 4.51 9.94 -9.15
CA HIS A 44 4.59 8.55 -9.57
C HIS A 44 3.92 8.36 -10.93
N LYS A 45 4.66 8.75 -11.99
CA LYS A 45 4.21 8.50 -13.36
C LYS A 45 4.28 7.00 -13.66
N VAL A 46 3.13 6.43 -14.02
CA VAL A 46 3.05 5.07 -14.55
C VAL A 46 3.60 5.08 -15.97
N ASP A 47 4.63 4.28 -16.21
CA ASP A 47 5.11 4.02 -17.56
C ASP A 47 4.11 3.10 -18.29
N LYS A 48 3.33 3.69 -19.21
CA LYS A 48 2.34 2.98 -20.01
C LYS A 48 2.97 2.11 -21.11
N ALA A 49 4.25 2.32 -21.43
CA ALA A 49 4.99 1.52 -22.40
C ALA A 49 5.71 0.33 -21.76
N SER A 50 5.65 0.20 -20.43
CA SER A 50 6.28 -0.89 -19.71
C SER A 50 5.73 -2.24 -20.17
N VAL A 51 6.62 -3.11 -20.63
CA VAL A 51 6.31 -4.50 -20.99
C VAL A 51 6.21 -5.42 -19.77
N ARG A 52 6.50 -4.91 -18.56
CA ARG A 52 6.50 -5.71 -17.33
C ARG A 52 5.09 -5.97 -16.83
N HIS A 53 4.80 -7.21 -16.47
CA HIS A 53 3.53 -7.53 -15.83
C HIS A 53 3.56 -7.20 -14.33
N GLY A 54 2.38 -7.15 -13.69
CA GLY A 54 2.23 -6.71 -12.29
C GLY A 54 3.13 -7.47 -11.31
N GLY A 55 3.24 -8.80 -11.45
CA GLY A 55 4.15 -9.62 -10.64
C GLY A 55 5.62 -9.20 -10.69
N GLU A 56 6.14 -8.78 -11.85
CA GLU A 56 7.52 -8.28 -11.99
C GLU A 56 7.72 -6.95 -11.30
N ASN A 57 6.72 -6.06 -11.37
CA ASN A 57 6.78 -4.77 -10.69
C ASN A 57 6.77 -4.95 -9.16
N VAL A 58 5.91 -5.83 -8.64
CA VAL A 58 5.88 -6.14 -7.19
C VAL A 58 7.20 -6.77 -6.75
N ALA A 59 7.73 -7.77 -7.48
CA ALA A 59 9.00 -8.40 -7.15
C ALA A 59 10.18 -7.40 -7.16
N ALA A 60 10.20 -6.47 -8.12
CA ALA A 60 11.22 -5.42 -8.18
C ALA A 60 11.18 -4.50 -6.96
N VAL A 61 9.98 -4.12 -6.49
CA VAL A 61 9.81 -3.32 -5.27
C VAL A 61 10.26 -4.12 -4.04
N LEU A 62 9.84 -5.37 -3.89
CA LEU A 62 10.30 -6.23 -2.79
C LEU A 62 11.83 -6.32 -2.76
N ARG A 63 12.46 -6.53 -3.91
CA ARG A 63 13.92 -6.59 -4.03
C ARG A 63 14.58 -5.28 -3.65
N ALA A 64 14.05 -4.14 -4.10
CA ALA A 64 14.56 -2.81 -3.76
C ALA A 64 14.50 -2.51 -2.25
N HIS A 65 13.51 -3.07 -1.55
CA HIS A 65 13.38 -3.01 -0.10
C HIS A 65 14.18 -4.10 0.66
N GLY A 66 15.05 -4.85 -0.03
CA GLY A 66 15.92 -5.83 0.60
C GLY A 66 15.23 -7.12 1.04
N VAL A 67 14.01 -7.40 0.56
CA VAL A 67 13.32 -8.66 0.83
C VAL A 67 14.11 -9.80 0.20
N ARG A 68 14.44 -10.83 1.00
CA ARG A 68 15.23 -12.00 0.57
C ARG A 68 14.42 -13.29 0.50
N PHE A 69 13.32 -13.37 1.23
CA PHE A 69 12.49 -14.56 1.34
C PHE A 69 11.03 -14.19 1.15
N ILE A 70 10.30 -15.02 0.41
CA ILE A 70 8.84 -14.99 0.33
C ILE A 70 8.31 -16.36 0.66
N PHE A 71 7.41 -16.44 1.63
CA PHE A 71 6.80 -17.69 2.08
C PHE A 71 5.45 -17.89 1.41
N THR A 72 5.18 -19.09 0.92
CA THR A 72 3.96 -19.32 0.13
C THR A 72 3.51 -20.77 0.19
N LEU A 73 2.21 -21.00 0.03
CA LEU A 73 1.73 -22.23 -0.60
C LEU A 73 1.33 -21.83 -2.03
N VAL A 74 2.01 -22.42 -3.02
CA VAL A 74 1.86 -22.02 -4.41
C VAL A 74 0.43 -22.21 -4.92
N GLY A 75 -0.07 -21.25 -5.70
CA GLY A 75 -1.30 -21.39 -6.48
C GLY A 75 -1.32 -20.50 -7.72
N GLY A 76 -2.26 -20.76 -8.62
CA GLY A 76 -2.28 -20.18 -9.97
C GLY A 76 -2.32 -18.65 -9.98
N HIS A 77 -3.18 -18.04 -9.14
CA HIS A 77 -3.40 -16.59 -9.11
C HIS A 77 -2.17 -15.78 -8.68
N ILE A 78 -1.24 -16.38 -7.93
CA ILE A 78 -0.04 -15.70 -7.43
C ILE A 78 1.23 -16.08 -8.18
N SER A 79 1.15 -17.08 -9.08
CA SER A 79 2.32 -17.64 -9.79
C SER A 79 3.20 -16.62 -10.54
N PRO A 80 2.68 -15.57 -11.22
CA PRO A 80 3.54 -14.62 -11.92
C PRO A 80 4.46 -13.83 -10.97
N LEU A 81 4.01 -13.57 -9.74
CA LEU A 81 4.83 -12.94 -8.70
C LEU A 81 5.96 -13.88 -8.26
N LEU A 82 5.65 -15.14 -7.98
CA LEU A 82 6.63 -16.11 -7.48
C LEU A 82 7.76 -16.33 -8.50
N VAL A 83 7.42 -16.47 -9.78
CA VAL A 83 8.40 -16.58 -10.87
C VAL A 83 9.28 -15.33 -10.96
N ALA A 84 8.70 -14.13 -10.82
CA ALA A 84 9.46 -12.89 -10.85
C ALA A 84 10.38 -12.73 -9.63
N CYS A 85 9.93 -13.12 -8.43
CA CYS A 85 10.73 -13.15 -7.22
C CYS A 85 11.96 -14.05 -7.40
N GLU A 86 11.78 -15.27 -7.91
CA GLU A 86 12.87 -16.21 -8.17
C GLU A 86 13.89 -15.64 -9.16
N LYS A 87 13.44 -15.04 -10.28
CA LYS A 87 14.31 -14.37 -11.26
C LYS A 87 15.15 -13.23 -10.67
N LEU A 88 14.63 -12.54 -9.65
CA LEU A 88 15.33 -11.44 -8.96
C LEU A 88 16.13 -11.91 -7.74
N GLY A 89 16.25 -13.22 -7.52
CA GLY A 89 17.01 -13.79 -6.41
C GLY A 89 16.34 -13.66 -5.04
N ILE A 90 15.02 -13.42 -5.01
CA ILE A 90 14.21 -13.57 -3.79
C ILE A 90 13.88 -15.06 -3.68
N ARG A 91 14.31 -15.69 -2.59
CA ARG A 91 14.06 -17.12 -2.38
C ARG A 91 12.58 -17.38 -2.08
N VAL A 92 11.94 -18.14 -2.95
CA VAL A 92 10.58 -18.66 -2.72
C VAL A 92 10.68 -19.88 -1.78
N VAL A 93 10.01 -19.79 -0.64
CA VAL A 93 9.96 -20.86 0.37
C VAL A 93 8.54 -21.42 0.39
N ASP A 94 8.38 -22.61 -0.16
CA ASP A 94 7.10 -23.32 -0.22
C ASP A 94 6.76 -23.96 1.14
N THR A 95 5.50 -23.86 1.54
CA THR A 95 4.94 -24.48 2.74
C THR A 95 3.89 -25.53 2.36
N ARG A 96 3.35 -26.24 3.35
CA ARG A 96 2.26 -27.22 3.14
C ARG A 96 0.89 -26.71 3.58
N HIS A 97 0.83 -25.47 4.04
CA HIS A 97 -0.39 -24.77 4.44
C HIS A 97 -0.15 -23.26 4.46
N GLU A 98 -1.14 -22.47 4.07
CA GLU A 98 -1.08 -21.00 4.03
C GLU A 98 -0.87 -20.36 5.40
N VAL A 99 -1.45 -20.93 6.46
CA VAL A 99 -1.23 -20.44 7.83
C VAL A 99 0.25 -20.51 8.22
N THR A 100 0.94 -21.58 7.80
CA THR A 100 2.37 -21.77 8.03
C THR A 100 3.20 -20.75 7.26
N ALA A 101 2.79 -20.37 6.04
CA ALA A 101 3.49 -19.34 5.27
C ALA A 101 3.48 -18.00 5.99
N VAL A 102 2.34 -17.61 6.57
CA VAL A 102 2.24 -16.35 7.33
C VAL A 102 2.97 -16.41 8.66
N PHE A 103 2.94 -17.54 9.38
CA PHE A 103 3.77 -17.71 10.58
C PHE A 103 5.27 -17.67 10.29
N ALA A 104 5.71 -18.22 9.15
CA ALA A 104 7.11 -18.13 8.72
C ALA A 104 7.51 -16.69 8.38
N ALA A 105 6.63 -15.93 7.73
CA ALA A 105 6.81 -14.50 7.52
C ALA A 105 6.90 -13.73 8.85
N ASP A 106 5.99 -14.00 9.79
CA ASP A 106 6.02 -13.41 11.14
C ASP A 106 7.35 -13.72 11.86
N ALA A 107 7.82 -14.96 11.81
CA ALA A 107 9.11 -15.34 12.37
C ALA A 107 10.29 -14.60 11.70
N MET A 108 10.29 -14.52 10.37
CA MET A 108 11.30 -13.78 9.61
C MET A 108 11.34 -12.30 10.00
N ALA A 109 10.18 -11.68 10.19
CA ALA A 109 10.08 -10.29 10.60
C ALA A 109 10.76 -10.05 11.96
N ARG A 110 10.44 -10.90 12.94
CA ARG A 110 11.01 -10.82 14.30
C ARG A 110 12.50 -11.10 14.35
N LEU A 111 12.97 -12.08 13.58
CA LEU A 111 14.38 -12.50 13.61
C LEU A 111 15.31 -11.52 12.88
N SER A 112 14.79 -10.78 11.89
CA SER A 112 15.61 -9.86 11.09
C SER A 112 15.40 -8.39 11.39
N GLY A 113 14.32 -8.01 12.07
CA GLY A 113 13.92 -6.62 12.20
C GLY A 113 13.48 -5.99 10.87
N THR A 114 13.13 -6.80 9.86
CA THR A 114 12.64 -6.34 8.55
C THR A 114 11.20 -6.83 8.32
N VAL A 115 10.57 -6.44 7.21
CA VAL A 115 9.23 -6.93 6.88
C VAL A 115 9.25 -8.40 6.50
N GLY A 116 8.39 -9.21 7.11
CA GLY A 116 8.15 -10.59 6.71
C GLY A 116 7.14 -10.65 5.56
N VAL A 117 7.43 -11.37 4.47
CA VAL A 117 6.55 -11.42 3.29
C VAL A 117 5.98 -12.81 3.07
N ALA A 118 4.65 -12.90 3.05
CA ALA A 118 3.91 -14.09 2.65
C ALA A 118 3.07 -13.82 1.40
N ALA A 119 2.90 -14.84 0.55
CA ALA A 119 2.05 -14.75 -0.62
C ALA A 119 1.20 -16.02 -0.79
N VAL A 120 -0.09 -15.86 -1.08
CA VAL A 120 -1.06 -16.96 -1.17
C VAL A 120 -2.00 -16.76 -2.34
N THR A 121 -2.62 -17.85 -2.82
CA THR A 121 -3.61 -17.78 -3.90
C THR A 121 -4.93 -17.16 -3.43
N ALA A 122 -5.84 -16.91 -4.38
CA ALA A 122 -7.18 -16.39 -4.12
C ALA A 122 -8.04 -17.33 -3.27
N GLY A 123 -9.13 -16.80 -2.73
CA GLY A 123 -10.17 -17.60 -2.09
C GLY A 123 -9.65 -18.37 -0.86
N PRO A 124 -9.70 -19.72 -0.86
CA PRO A 124 -9.26 -20.51 0.28
C PRO A 124 -7.82 -20.22 0.70
N GLY A 125 -6.95 -19.90 -0.27
CA GLY A 125 -5.56 -19.55 0.02
C GLY A 125 -5.44 -18.34 0.93
N LEU A 126 -6.26 -17.31 0.70
CA LEU A 126 -6.29 -16.13 1.54
C LEU A 126 -7.03 -16.40 2.85
N THR A 127 -8.20 -17.03 2.84
CA THR A 127 -8.99 -17.23 4.06
C THR A 127 -8.28 -18.11 5.09
N ASN A 128 -7.45 -19.06 4.65
CA ASN A 128 -6.63 -19.90 5.52
C ASN A 128 -5.54 -19.12 6.29
N THR A 129 -5.29 -17.86 5.94
CA THR A 129 -4.27 -17.03 6.61
C THR A 129 -4.79 -16.23 7.81
N VAL A 130 -6.11 -16.08 7.93
CA VAL A 130 -6.74 -15.12 8.86
C VAL A 130 -6.24 -15.28 10.30
N THR A 131 -6.10 -16.51 10.77
CA THR A 131 -5.58 -16.81 12.12
C THR A 131 -4.16 -16.28 12.32
N ALA A 132 -3.25 -16.52 11.36
CA ALA A 132 -1.86 -16.09 11.46
C ALA A 132 -1.72 -14.56 11.32
N VAL A 133 -2.52 -13.93 10.45
CA VAL A 133 -2.58 -12.47 10.34
C VAL A 133 -3.03 -11.84 11.65
N LYS A 134 -4.07 -12.40 12.28
CA LYS A 134 -4.54 -11.91 13.58
C LYS A 134 -3.48 -12.04 14.66
N ASN A 135 -2.74 -13.15 14.68
CA ASN A 135 -1.61 -13.33 15.59
C ASN A 135 -0.50 -12.29 15.39
N ALA A 136 -0.09 -12.07 14.14
CA ALA A 136 0.93 -11.06 13.80
C ALA A 136 0.49 -9.64 14.21
N GLN A 137 -0.79 -9.31 14.00
CA GLN A 137 -1.37 -8.04 14.44
C GLN A 137 -1.31 -7.89 15.96
N MET A 138 -1.71 -8.91 16.72
CA MET A 138 -1.64 -8.87 18.19
C MET A 138 -0.21 -8.72 18.71
N ALA A 139 0.75 -9.33 18.01
CA ALA A 139 2.16 -9.26 18.35
C ALA A 139 2.90 -8.05 17.76
N GLN A 140 2.20 -7.16 17.05
CA GLN A 140 2.76 -5.96 16.42
C GLN A 140 3.93 -6.28 15.47
N SER A 141 3.82 -7.41 14.76
CA SER A 141 4.85 -7.87 13.84
C SER A 141 4.65 -7.28 12.44
N PRO A 142 5.70 -6.73 11.80
CA PRO A 142 5.59 -6.14 10.47
C PRO A 142 5.57 -7.25 9.41
N ILE A 143 4.37 -7.67 9.00
CA ILE A 143 4.17 -8.61 7.91
C ILE A 143 3.47 -7.96 6.71
N LEU A 144 3.80 -8.43 5.51
CA LEU A 144 3.11 -8.14 4.26
C LEU A 144 2.53 -9.44 3.71
N LEU A 145 1.19 -9.49 3.61
CA LEU A 145 0.48 -10.60 2.98
C LEU A 145 0.01 -10.19 1.58
N LEU A 146 0.44 -10.94 0.57
CA LEU A 146 0.03 -10.74 -0.83
C LEU A 146 -0.95 -11.85 -1.24
N GLY A 147 -2.21 -11.47 -1.41
CA GLY A 147 -3.27 -12.37 -1.89
C GLY A 147 -3.43 -12.28 -3.41
N GLY A 148 -3.40 -13.43 -4.09
CA GLY A 148 -3.88 -13.53 -5.47
C GLY A 148 -5.38 -13.27 -5.55
N ALA A 149 -5.87 -12.86 -6.73
CA ALA A 149 -7.30 -12.62 -6.98
C ALA A 149 -7.68 -13.12 -8.37
N ALA A 150 -8.97 -13.41 -8.56
CA ALA A 150 -9.52 -13.62 -9.89
C ALA A 150 -9.46 -12.31 -10.71
N SER A 151 -9.51 -12.44 -12.04
CA SER A 151 -9.58 -11.28 -12.93
C SER A 151 -10.78 -10.39 -12.58
N THR A 152 -10.56 -9.08 -12.53
CA THR A 152 -11.62 -8.09 -12.28
C THR A 152 -12.71 -8.13 -13.36
N LEU A 153 -12.39 -8.58 -14.57
CA LEU A 153 -13.37 -8.80 -15.64
C LEU A 153 -14.40 -9.90 -15.31
N LEU A 154 -14.07 -10.78 -14.38
CA LEU A 154 -14.92 -11.90 -13.95
C LEU A 154 -15.56 -11.67 -12.57
N GLN A 155 -15.43 -10.46 -12.03
CA GLN A 155 -16.02 -10.12 -10.75
C GLN A 155 -17.54 -10.35 -10.79
N ASN A 156 -18.08 -11.04 -9.76
CA ASN A 156 -19.49 -11.42 -9.66
C ASN A 156 -20.00 -12.34 -10.78
N ARG A 157 -19.10 -13.07 -11.46
CA ARG A 157 -19.45 -14.02 -12.54
C ARG A 157 -19.11 -15.48 -12.20
N GLY A 158 -18.98 -15.81 -10.91
CA GLY A 158 -18.69 -17.17 -10.46
C GLY A 158 -17.29 -17.68 -10.85
N ALA A 159 -16.30 -16.79 -10.91
CA ALA A 159 -14.93 -17.18 -11.22
C ALA A 159 -14.36 -18.15 -10.18
N LEU A 160 -13.45 -19.01 -10.65
CA LEU A 160 -12.77 -20.00 -9.81
C LEU A 160 -12.09 -19.32 -8.61
N GLN A 161 -12.40 -19.80 -7.40
CA GLN A 161 -11.82 -19.29 -6.15
C GLN A 161 -12.00 -17.77 -5.92
N ALA A 162 -12.99 -17.15 -6.58
CA ALA A 162 -13.33 -15.77 -6.31
C ALA A 162 -14.07 -15.65 -4.97
N VAL A 163 -13.55 -14.81 -4.10
CA VAL A 163 -14.18 -14.39 -2.84
C VAL A 163 -14.07 -12.89 -2.71
N ASP A 164 -14.91 -12.30 -1.87
CA ASP A 164 -14.73 -10.91 -1.46
C ASP A 164 -13.57 -10.83 -0.45
N GLN A 165 -12.47 -10.20 -0.86
CA GLN A 165 -11.20 -10.18 -0.14
C GLN A 165 -10.64 -8.76 0.05
N LEU A 166 -11.44 -7.73 -0.21
CA LEU A 166 -11.07 -6.30 -0.09
C LEU A 166 -12.13 -5.50 0.66
#